data_AF-A0A8T6W4Y3-F1
#
_entry.id   AF-A0A8T6W4Y3-F1
#
_cell.length_a   1.000
_cell.length_b   1.000
_cell.length_c   1.000
_cell.angle_alpha   90.00
_cell.angle_beta   90.00
_cell.angle_gamma   90.00
#
_symmetry.space_group_name_H-M   'P 1'
#
loop_
_entity.id
_entity.type
_entity.pdbx_description
1 polymer ?
#
loop_
_entity_poly.entity_id
_entity_poly.type
_entity_poly.pdbx_seq_one_letter_code
_entity_poly.pdbx_strand_id
1 'polypeptide(L)' 'MTFEEGRLVDFGVPKSVIDGILDGGHAFMTTGCPGCNRPFANETPSQAAEGLLRNYPFVPTEEDTTLIRQQL' A
#
# COMPACT_ATOMS: atom_id res chain seq x y z
N MET A 1 19.51 -6.13 -0.21
CA MET A 1 18.50 -6.25 -1.28
C MET A 1 18.93 -7.35 -2.22
N THR A 2 18.05 -8.31 -2.49
CA THR A 2 18.33 -9.56 -3.24
C THR A 2 17.28 -9.75 -4.33
N PHE A 3 17.72 -10.18 -5.52
CA PHE A 3 16.85 -10.42 -6.67
C PHE A 3 17.02 -11.85 -7.19
N GLU A 4 15.90 -12.49 -7.54
CA GLU A 4 15.86 -13.80 -8.18
C GLU A 4 15.06 -13.69 -9.49
N GLU A 5 15.64 -14.12 -10.61
CA GLU A 5 15.01 -14.01 -11.94
C GLU A 5 14.51 -12.59 -12.29
N GLY A 6 15.22 -11.57 -11.81
CA GLY A 6 14.86 -10.16 -11.97
C GLY A 6 13.75 -9.65 -11.04
N ARG A 7 13.26 -10.48 -10.11
CA ARG A 7 12.26 -10.10 -9.10
C ARG A 7 12.91 -9.82 -7.76
N LEU A 8 12.47 -8.76 -7.10
CA LEU A 8 12.91 -8.43 -5.75
C LEU A 8 12.33 -9.45 -4.76
N VAL A 9 13.18 -10.17 -4.03
CA VAL A 9 12.76 -11.18 -3.03
C VAL A 9 13.10 -10.80 -1.60
N ASP A 10 14.07 -9.90 -1.40
CA ASP A 10 14.46 -9.41 -0.08
C ASP A 10 14.99 -7.97 -0.17
N PHE A 11 14.60 -7.12 0.78
CA PHE A 11 15.11 -5.75 0.87
C PHE A 11 16.50 -5.68 1.52
N GLY A 12 16.94 -6.74 2.22
CA GLY A 12 18.23 -6.82 2.92
C GLY A 12 18.25 -6.01 4.22
N VAL A 13 17.08 -5.84 4.84
CA VAL A 13 16.92 -5.23 6.16
C VAL A 13 16.15 -6.20 7.06
N PRO A 14 16.29 -6.11 8.39
CA PRO A 14 15.50 -6.94 9.29
C PRO A 14 14.00 -6.76 9.04
N LYS A 15 13.24 -7.85 9.16
CA LYS A 15 11.78 -7.83 8.99
C LYS A 15 11.10 -6.78 9.89
N SER A 16 11.60 -6.56 11.10
CA SER A 16 11.10 -5.55 12.02
C SER A 16 11.17 -4.11 11.48
N VAL A 17 12.17 -3.81 10.65
CA VAL A 17 12.29 -2.49 9.99
C VAL A 17 11.18 -2.33 8.96
N ILE A 18 10.92 -3.38 8.17
CA ILE A 18 9.82 -3.38 7.20
C ILE A 18 8.49 -3.26 7.94
N ASP A 19 8.26 -4.09 8.97
CA ASP A 19 7.03 -4.07 9.77
C ASP A 19 6.77 -2.68 10.36
N GLY A 20 7.78 -2.03 10.94
CA GLY A 20 7.63 -0.68 11.49
C GLY A 20 7.30 0.39 10.45
N ILE A 21 7.76 0.24 9.20
CA ILE A 21 7.38 1.13 8.09
C ILE A 21 5.93 0.87 7.66
N LEU A 22 5.51 -0.40 7.64
CA LEU A 22 4.16 -0.80 7.25
C LEU A 22 3.10 -0.41 8.28
N ASP A 23 3.43 -0.45 9.57
CA ASP A 23 2.52 -0.11 10.67
C ASP A 23 1.92 1.29 10.56
N GLY A 24 2.69 2.23 10.00
CA GLY A 24 2.20 3.60 9.79
C GLY A 24 1.33 3.78 8.54
N GLY A 25 1.20 2.78 7.66
CA GLY A 25 0.43 2.88 6.40
C GLY A 25 1.01 3.85 5.35
N HIS A 26 1.98 4.69 5.70
CA HIS A 26 2.56 5.72 4.82
C HIS A 26 3.15 5.17 3.52
N ALA A 27 3.67 3.92 3.55
CA ALA A 27 4.18 3.25 2.35
C ALA A 27 3.10 2.99 1.28
N PHE A 28 1.82 3.05 1.65
CA PHE A 28 0.67 2.86 0.76
C PHE A 28 -0.01 4.18 0.38
N MET A 29 0.52 5.30 0.85
CA MET A 29 -0.01 6.60 0.49
C MET A 29 0.35 6.97 -0.95
N THR A 30 -0.58 7.64 -1.61
CA THR A 30 -0.38 8.31 -2.90
C THR A 30 -0.69 9.78 -2.73
N THR A 31 -0.10 10.65 -3.56
CA THR A 31 -0.44 12.08 -3.57
C THR A 31 -1.92 12.30 -3.89
N GLY A 32 -2.55 11.36 -4.60
CA GLY A 32 -3.88 11.54 -5.18
C GLY A 32 -3.90 12.61 -6.28
N CYS A 33 -4.98 12.64 -7.07
CA CYS A 33 -5.21 13.70 -8.05
C CYS A 33 -6.32 14.65 -7.54
N PRO A 34 -5.98 15.91 -7.17
CA PRO A 34 -7.00 16.88 -6.79
C PRO A 34 -7.87 17.22 -8.01
N GLY A 35 -9.15 16.84 -7.97
CA GLY A 35 -10.13 17.09 -9.04
C GLY A 35 -10.39 15.93 -9.99
N CYS A 36 -9.76 14.76 -9.79
CA CYS A 36 -10.07 13.57 -10.58
C CYS A 36 -11.21 12.74 -9.97
N ASN A 37 -12.02 12.12 -10.83
CA ASN A 37 -13.02 11.12 -10.44
C ASN A 37 -12.42 9.72 -10.16
N ARG A 38 -11.10 9.58 -10.34
CA ARG A 38 -10.34 8.38 -10.02
C ARG A 38 -9.16 8.76 -9.13
N PRO A 39 -9.34 8.77 -7.80
CA PRO A 39 -8.27 9.14 -6.88
C PRO A 39 -7.25 8.02 -6.66
N PHE A 40 -7.54 6.80 -7.12
CA PHE A 40 -6.73 5.59 -6.92
C PHE A 40 -5.81 5.28 -8.10
N ALA A 41 -4.56 4.92 -7.82
CA ALA A 41 -3.53 4.69 -8.84
C ALA A 41 -3.57 3.26 -9.44
N ASN A 42 -3.69 2.24 -8.60
CA ASN A 42 -3.50 0.84 -8.98
C ASN A 42 -4.80 0.08 -9.23
N GLU A 43 -5.91 0.58 -8.70
CA GLU A 43 -7.22 -0.05 -8.68
C GLU A 43 -8.25 0.83 -9.39
N THR A 44 -9.35 0.20 -9.79
CA THR A 44 -10.53 0.89 -10.30
C THR A 44 -11.45 1.28 -9.14
N PRO A 45 -12.36 2.26 -9.34
CA PRO A 45 -13.35 2.60 -8.32
C PRO A 45 -14.22 1.42 -7.86
N SER A 46 -14.55 0.47 -8.74
CA SER A 46 -15.29 -0.75 -8.37
C SER A 46 -14.50 -1.62 -7.42
N GLN A 47 -13.23 -1.89 -7.75
CA GLN A 47 -12.34 -2.67 -6.88
C GLN A 47 -12.16 -2.02 -5.52
N ALA A 48 -11.97 -0.70 -5.48
CA ALA A 48 -11.92 0.04 -4.21
C ALA A 48 -13.23 -0.11 -3.40
N ALA A 49 -14.39 0.00 -4.06
CA ALA A 49 -15.69 -0.19 -3.42
C ALA A 49 -15.94 -1.63 -2.93
N GLU A 50 -15.28 -2.61 -3.55
CA GLU A 50 -15.30 -4.04 -3.15
C GLU A 50 -14.24 -4.36 -2.08
N GLY A 51 -13.57 -3.36 -1.49
CA GLY A 51 -12.58 -3.54 -0.42
C GLY A 51 -11.18 -3.91 -0.91
N LEU A 52 -10.91 -3.80 -2.21
CA LEU A 52 -9.58 -4.02 -2.81
C LEU A 52 -8.80 -2.71 -2.95
N LEU A 53 -8.96 -1.79 -2.00
CA LEU A 53 -8.22 -0.54 -1.93
C LEU A 53 -6.74 -0.85 -1.63
N ARG A 54 -5.83 -0.33 -2.45
CA ARG A 54 -4.38 -0.63 -2.41
C ARG A 54 -3.53 0.62 -2.21
N ASN A 55 -4.05 1.80 -2.52
CA ASN A 55 -3.37 3.06 -2.26
C ASN A 55 -4.33 4.10 -1.69
N TYR A 56 -3.78 4.96 -0.84
CA TYR A 56 -4.54 5.85 0.01
C TYR A 56 -4.14 7.30 -0.29
N PRO A 57 -5.03 8.14 -0.85
CA PRO A 57 -4.75 9.57 -1.05
C PRO A 57 -4.81 10.38 0.25
N PHE A 58 -4.77 9.70 1.40
CA PHE A 58 -4.86 10.23 2.75
C PHE A 58 -4.06 9.33 3.69
N VAL A 59 -3.80 9.79 4.92
CA VAL A 59 -3.13 8.97 5.94
C VAL A 59 -4.04 7.80 6.33
N PRO A 60 -3.60 6.54 6.19
CA PRO A 60 -4.41 5.37 6.53
C PRO A 60 -4.83 5.37 8.00
N THR A 61 -6.07 4.97 8.25
CA THR A 61 -6.61 4.71 9.58
C THR A 61 -6.20 3.32 10.10
N GLU A 62 -6.51 3.00 11.35
CA GLU A 62 -6.25 1.65 11.90
C GLU A 62 -6.98 0.54 11.12
N GLU A 63 -8.20 0.81 10.65
CA GLU A 63 -8.96 -0.11 9.80
C GLU A 63 -8.25 -0.31 8.45
N ASP A 64 -7.78 0.78 7.84
CA ASP A 64 -7.03 0.73 6.58
C ASP A 64 -5.71 -0.04 6.74
N THR A 65 -4.95 0.20 7.81
CA THR A 65 -3.69 -0.54 8.07
C THR A 65 -3.95 -2.02 8.31
N THR A 66 -5.08 -2.38 8.92
CA THR A 66 -5.50 -3.79 9.07
C THR A 66 -5.80 -4.40 7.70
N LEU A 67 -6.52 -3.69 6.83
CA LEU A 67 -6.80 -4.14 5.46
C LEU A 67 -5.50 -4.31 4.64
N ILE A 68 -4.60 -3.33 4.72
CA ILE A 68 -3.28 -3.37 4.10
C ILE A 68 -2.54 -4.66 4.52
N ARG A 69 -2.53 -4.98 5.81
CA ARG A 69 -1.85 -6.19 6.34
C ARG A 69 -2.48 -7.49 5.81
N GLN A 70 -3.78 -7.52 5.55
CA GLN A 70 -4.45 -8.68 4.96
C GLN A 70 -4.12 -8.89 3.47
N GLN A 71 -3.64 -7.84 2.78
CA GLN A 71 -3.35 -7.87 1.34
C GLN A 71 -1.86 -8.13 1.02
N LEU A 72 -0.98 -8.22 2.02
CA LEU A 72 0.44 -8.56 1.89
C LEU A 72 0.69 -10.07 1.85
#